data_AF-A0AA96MXN0-F1
#
_entry.id   AF-A0AA96MXN0-F1
#
_cell.length_a   1.000
_cell.length_b   1.000
_cell.length_c   1.000
_cell.angle_alpha   90.00
_cell.angle_beta   90.00
_cell.angle_gamma   90.00
#
_symmetry.space_group_name_H-M   'P 1'
#
loop_
_entity.id
_entity.type
_entity.pdbx_description
1 polymer ?
#
loop_
_entity_poly.entity_id
_entity_poly.type
_entity_poly.pdbx_seq_one_letter_code
_entity_poly.pdbx_strand_id
1 'polypeptide(L)' 'MGLSLEDTSFARYFRKEGFEEGKAEGKEEGEKQKTIEIAKNLLKMNISIESICEATGLTLEEVKGLLK' A
#
# COMPACT_ATOMS: atom_id res chain seq x y z
N MET A 1 5.90 32.54 32.68
CA MET A 1 5.19 31.25 32.83
C MET A 1 4.99 30.68 31.43
N GLY A 2 6.08 30.24 30.80
CA GLY A 2 6.03 29.62 29.49
C GLY A 2 5.71 28.15 29.70
N LEU A 3 4.47 27.75 29.42
CA LEU A 3 4.16 26.34 29.33
C LEU A 3 4.97 25.79 28.16
N SER A 4 6.01 24.99 28.45
CA SER A 4 6.75 24.26 27.44
C SER A 4 5.74 23.41 26.65
N LEU A 5 5.69 23.63 25.33
CA LEU A 5 4.84 22.90 24.38
C LEU A 5 5.12 21.39 24.35
N GLU A 6 6.14 20.95 25.09
CA GLU A 6 6.62 19.57 25.18
C GLU A 6 5.78 18.72 26.16
N ASP A 7 5.05 19.34 27.10
CA ASP A 7 4.29 18.65 28.16
C ASP A 7 2.76 18.71 28.01
N THR A 8 2.24 19.26 26.91
CA THR A 8 0.79 19.23 26.65
C THR A 8 0.39 17.89 26.07
N SER A 9 -0.59 17.23 26.71
CA SER A 9 -1.18 15.94 26.30
C SER A 9 -1.56 15.86 24.81
N PHE A 10 -1.88 17.01 24.21
CA PHE A 10 -2.15 17.16 22.78
C PHE A 10 -0.95 16.84 21.87
N ALA A 11 0.27 17.26 22.20
CA ALA A 11 1.45 17.03 21.36
C ALA A 11 1.82 15.53 21.27
N ARG A 12 1.61 14.79 22.37
CA ARG A 12 1.73 13.32 22.39
C ARG A 12 0.64 12.61 21.60
N TYR A 13 -0.58 13.15 21.60
CA TYR A 13 -1.73 12.60 20.88
C TYR A 13 -1.52 12.69 19.35
N PHE A 14 -1.21 13.89 18.83
CA PHE A 14 -0.97 14.09 17.40
C PHE A 14 0.24 13.32 16.86
N ARG A 15 1.31 13.17 17.65
CA ARG A 15 2.49 12.40 17.22
C ARG A 15 2.22 10.89 17.15
N LYS A 16 1.32 10.38 17.99
CA LYS A 16 0.87 8.98 17.93
C LYS A 16 -0.04 8.75 16.74
N GLU A 17 -1.08 9.58 16.59
CA GLU A 17 -2.03 9.44 15.48
C GLU A 17 -1.34 9.60 14.11
N GLY A 18 -0.51 10.62 13.92
CA GLY A 18 0.21 10.80 12.65
C GLY A 18 1.21 9.68 12.32
N PHE A 19 1.72 8.96 13.33
CA PHE A 19 2.59 7.80 13.11
C PHE A 19 1.79 6.52 12.81
N GLU A 20 0.63 6.35 13.44
CA GLU A 20 -0.26 5.22 13.17
C GLU A 20 -0.95 5.34 11.81
N GLU A 21 -1.44 6.53 11.43
CA GLU A 21 -1.97 6.80 10.08
C GLU A 21 -0.89 6.61 9.01
N GLY A 22 0.28 7.24 9.17
CA GLY A 22 1.36 7.12 8.18
C GLY A 22 1.87 5.69 8.00
N LYS A 23 1.81 4.86 9.05
CA LYS A 23 2.22 3.44 8.97
C LYS A 23 1.12 2.56 8.38
N ALA A 24 -0.16 2.86 8.65
CA ALA A 24 -1.29 2.14 8.06
C ALA A 24 -1.41 2.46 6.56
N GLU A 25 -1.36 3.73 6.17
CA GLU A 25 -1.40 4.17 4.78
C GLU A 25 -0.20 3.63 3.99
N GLY A 26 1.02 3.75 4.53
CA GLY A 26 2.22 3.25 3.86
C GLY A 26 2.23 1.73 3.67
N LYS A 27 1.56 0.97 4.55
CA LYS A 27 1.45 -0.48 4.42
C LYS A 27 0.40 -0.87 3.39
N GLU A 28 -0.77 -0.24 3.42
CA GLU A 28 -1.84 -0.52 2.46
C GLU A 28 -1.46 -0.11 1.03
N GLU A 29 -0.83 1.05 0.87
CA GLU A 29 -0.35 1.53 -0.43
C GLU A 29 0.76 0.62 -0.97
N GLY A 30 1.65 0.14 -0.08
CA GLY A 30 2.69 -0.83 -0.42
C GLY A 30 2.16 -2.19 -0.85
N GLU A 31 1.13 -2.73 -0.17
CA GLU A 31 0.54 -4.04 -0.54
C GLU A 31 -0.18 -3.99 -1.89
N LYS A 32 -0.91 -2.90 -2.16
CA LYS A 32 -1.58 -2.68 -3.45
C LYS A 32 -0.57 -2.50 -4.59
N GLN A 33 0.46 -1.67 -4.39
CA GLN A 33 1.51 -1.48 -5.39
C GLN A 33 2.27 -2.78 -5.70
N LYS A 34 2.61 -3.55 -4.66
CA LYS A 34 3.34 -4.81 -4.81
C LYS A 34 2.55 -5.84 -5.62
N THR A 35 1.25 -5.94 -5.40
CA THR A 35 0.37 -6.86 -6.14
C THR A 35 0.31 -6.48 -7.63
N ILE A 36 0.17 -5.19 -7.93
CA ILE A 36 0.16 -4.66 -9.30
C ILE A 36 1.53 -4.84 -9.98
N GLU A 37 2.64 -4.59 -9.28
CA GLU A 37 3.98 -4.80 -9.80
C GLU A 37 4.25 -6.27 -10.11
N ILE A 38 3.86 -7.19 -9.22
CA ILE A 38 3.98 -8.62 -9.45
C ILE A 38 3.21 -9.00 -10.71
N ALA A 39 1.95 -8.58 -10.83
CA ALA A 39 1.14 -8.87 -12.02
C ALA A 39 1.77 -8.33 -13.31
N LYS A 40 2.28 -7.08 -13.30
CA LYS A 40 3.01 -6.49 -14.44
C LYS A 40 4.28 -7.25 -14.78
N ASN A 41 5.04 -7.69 -13.77
CA ASN A 41 6.27 -8.44 -13.98
C ASN A 41 5.98 -9.83 -14.58
N LEU A 42 4.95 -10.52 -14.07
CA LEU A 42 4.53 -11.82 -14.62
C LEU A 42 4.04 -11.68 -16.07
N LEU A 43 3.32 -10.60 -16.41
CA LEU A 43 2.92 -10.30 -17.79
C LEU A 43 4.14 -10.08 -18.69
N LYS A 44 5.16 -9.34 -18.22
CA LYS A 44 6.43 -9.16 -18.95
C LYS A 44 7.17 -10.47 -19.18
N MET A 45 7.05 -11.42 -18.25
CA MET A 45 7.60 -12.77 -18.37
C MET A 45 6.82 -13.69 -19.32
N ASN A 46 5.80 -13.16 -20.02
CA ASN A 46 4.95 -13.92 -20.96
C ASN A 46 4.17 -15.06 -20.29
N ILE A 47 3.88 -14.92 -18.99
CA ILE A 47 3.06 -15.88 -18.24
C ILE A 47 1.59 -15.67 -18.61
N SER A 48 0.84 -16.77 -18.70
CA SER A 48 -0.60 -16.76 -18.98
C SER A 48 -1.38 -15.97 -17.93
N ILE A 49 -2.33 -15.15 -18.38
CA ILE A 49 -3.15 -14.29 -17.50
C ILE A 49 -3.84 -15.09 -16.39
N GLU A 50 -4.25 -16.33 -16.67
CA GLU A 50 -4.85 -17.26 -15.70
C GLU A 50 -3.92 -17.55 -14.52
N SER A 51 -2.65 -17.88 -14.80
CA SER A 51 -1.63 -18.11 -13.76
C SER A 51 -1.29 -16.84 -12.99
N ILE A 52 -1.40 -15.67 -13.64
CA ILE A 52 -1.20 -14.37 -12.97
C ILE A 52 -2.34 -14.10 -12.00
N CYS A 53 -3.59 -14.37 -12.40
CA CYS A 53 -4.75 -14.26 -11.53
C CYS A 53 -4.62 -15.20 -10.31
N GLU A 54 -4.18 -16.43 -10.52
CA GLU A 54 -3.94 -17.40 -9.43
C GLU A 54 -2.81 -16.96 -8.48
N ALA A 55 -1.71 -16.44 -9.01
CA ALA A 55 -0.55 -16.02 -8.21
C ALA A 55 -0.75 -14.71 -7.45
N THR A 56 -1.54 -13.79 -7.99
CA THR A 56 -1.75 -12.44 -7.43
C THR A 56 -3.10 -12.25 -6.76
N GLY A 57 -4.04 -13.18 -6.96
CA GLY A 57 -5.43 -13.04 -6.52
C GLY A 57 -6.23 -11.98 -7.28
N LEU A 58 -5.65 -11.38 -8.32
CA LEU A 58 -6.32 -10.40 -9.16
C LEU A 58 -7.30 -11.07 -10.12
N THR A 59 -8.33 -10.32 -10.50
CA THR A 59 -9.27 -10.77 -11.53
C THR A 59 -8.71 -10.62 -12.94
N LEU A 60 -9.27 -11.38 -13.88
CA LEU A 60 -8.93 -11.29 -15.31
C LEU A 60 -9.07 -9.86 -15.86
N GLU A 61 -10.07 -9.12 -15.39
CA GLU A 61 -10.29 -7.72 -15.77
C GLU A 61 -9.21 -6.80 -15.21
N GLU A 62 -8.80 -6.98 -13.96
CA GLU A 62 -7.72 -6.20 -13.36
C GLU A 62 -6.39 -6.45 -14.07
N VAL A 63 -6.03 -7.72 -14.32
CA VAL A 63 -4.80 -8.05 -15.04
C VAL A 63 -4.83 -7.52 -16.48
N LYS A 64 -5.98 -7.58 -17.17
CA LYS A 64 -6.16 -6.95 -18.50
C LYS A 64 -6.07 -5.42 -18.44
N GLY A 65 -6.52 -4.80 -17.35
CA GLY A 65 -6.37 -3.37 -17.10
C GLY A 65 -4.91 -2.93 -16.99
N LEU A 66 -4.01 -3.84 -16.59
CA LEU A 66 -2.57 -3.59 -16.50
C LEU A 66 -1.81 -3.71 -17.83
N LEU A 67 -2.44 -4.28 -18.86
CA LEU A 67 -1.87 -4.44 -20.22
C LEU A 67 -2.00 -3.18 -21.11
N LYS A 68 -2.62 -2.12 -20.59
CA LYS A 68 -2.86 -0.85 -21.30
C LYS A 68 -1.59 -0.02 -21.41
#